data_AF-A0A1B1AGT6-F1
#
_entry.id   AF-A0A1B1AGT6-F1
#
_cell.length_a   1.000
_cell.length_b   1.000
_cell.length_c   1.000
_cell.angle_alpha   90.00
_cell.angle_beta   90.00
_cell.angle_gamma   90.00
#
_symmetry.space_group_name_H-M   'P 1'
#
loop_
_entity.id
_entity.type
_entity.pdbx_description
1 polymer ?
#
loop_
_entity_poly.entity_id
_entity_poly.type
_entity_poly.pdbx_seq_one_letter_code
_entity_poly.pdbx_strand_id
1 'polypeptide(L)' 'MSKFALFQAASAADKAWMIEIARIFGDREAGLARFHGRATGEPGSQLRVLYQGYVRTRDAYNAALR' A
#
# COMPACT_ATOMS: atom_id res chain seq x y z
N MET A 1 19.56 1.14 -5.64
CA MET A 1 18.47 0.36 -6.28
C MET A 1 18.16 0.97 -7.63
N SER A 2 17.88 0.15 -8.66
CA SER A 2 17.43 0.68 -9.95
C SER A 2 15.99 1.18 -9.88
N LYS A 3 15.60 2.06 -10.81
CA LYS A 3 14.21 2.52 -10.96
C LYS A 3 13.23 1.35 -11.12
N PHE A 4 13.63 0.31 -11.86
CA PHE A 4 12.84 -0.91 -12.02
C PHE A 4 12.67 -1.69 -10.71
N ALA A 5 13.72 -1.78 -9.88
CA ALA A 5 13.63 -2.41 -8.57
C ALA A 5 12.72 -1.62 -7.61
N LEU A 6 12.77 -0.28 -7.66
CA LEU A 6 11.88 0.59 -6.88
C LEU A 6 10.42 0.44 -7.31
N PHE A 7 10.16 0.36 -8.62
CA PHE A 7 8.83 0.07 -9.15
C PHE A 7 8.30 -1.28 -8.66
N GLN A 8 9.10 -2.36 -8.78
CA GLN A 8 8.70 -3.68 -8.28
C GLN A 8 8.41 -3.68 -6.78
N ALA A 9 9.24 -3.01 -5.98
CA ALA A 9 9.02 -2.90 -4.55
C ALA A 9 7.71 -2.16 -4.22
N ALA A 10 7.43 -1.05 -4.92
CA ALA A 10 6.18 -0.31 -4.76
C ALA A 10 4.95 -1.14 -5.18
N SER A 11 5.02 -1.87 -6.30
CA SER A 11 3.93 -2.75 -6.75
C SER A 11 3.69 -3.92 -5.81
N ALA A 12 4.75 -4.54 -5.26
CA ALA A 12 4.61 -5.63 -4.31
C ALA A 12 3.96 -5.16 -2.99
N ALA A 13 4.37 -3.98 -2.49
CA ALA A 13 3.80 -3.40 -1.29
C ALA A 13 2.34 -2.97 -1.50
N ASP A 14 2.00 -2.38 -2.64
CA ASP A 14 0.62 -2.04 -3.02
C ASP A 14 -0.26 -3.30 -3.04
N LYS A 15 0.21 -4.39 -3.66
CA LYS A 15 -0.53 -5.67 -3.69
C LYS A 15 -0.76 -6.25 -2.30
N ALA A 16 0.26 -6.29 -1.45
CA ALA A 16 0.15 -6.82 -0.09
C ALA A 16 -0.85 -6.01 0.75
N TRP A 17 -0.81 -4.68 0.63
CA TRP A 17 -1.76 -3.78 1.27
C TRP A 17 -3.19 -4.00 0.77
N MET A 18 -3.39 -4.10 -0.55
CA MET A 18 -4.72 -4.35 -1.13
C MET A 18 -5.33 -5.69 -0.73
N ILE A 19 -4.52 -6.74 -0.56
CA ILE A 19 -4.99 -8.03 -0.04
C ILE A 19 -5.54 -7.88 1.38
N GLU A 20 -4.86 -7.13 2.25
CA GLU A 20 -5.31 -6.92 3.62
C GLU A 20 -6.57 -6.04 3.69
N ILE A 21 -6.67 -5.02 2.82
CA ILE A 21 -7.89 -4.22 2.66
C ILE A 21 -9.06 -5.13 2.26
N ALA A 22 -8.87 -5.98 1.24
CA ALA A 22 -9.92 -6.90 0.78
C ALA A 22 -10.32 -7.89 1.89
N ARG A 23 -9.38 -8.36 2.70
CA ARG A 23 -9.65 -9.22 3.86
C ARG A 23 -10.53 -8.54 4.92
N ILE A 24 -10.33 -7.24 5.15
CA ILE A 24 -11.04 -6.48 6.21
C ILE A 24 -12.39 -5.94 5.73
N PHE A 25 -12.44 -5.39 4.52
CA PHE A 25 -13.62 -4.67 4.00
C PHE A 25 -14.42 -5.49 2.97
N GLY A 26 -13.88 -6.64 2.53
CA GLY A 26 -14.43 -7.41 1.43
C GLY A 26 -14.05 -6.83 0.06
N ASP A 27 -14.04 -7.69 -0.97
CA ASP A 27 -13.59 -7.32 -2.33
C ASP A 27 -14.39 -6.16 -2.93
N ARG A 28 -15.69 -6.07 -2.62
CA ARG A 28 -16.58 -5.02 -3.14
C ARG A 28 -16.23 -3.63 -2.61
N GLU A 29 -15.80 -3.54 -1.35
CA GLU A 29 -15.45 -2.25 -0.74
C GLU A 29 -13.95 -1.94 -0.83
N ALA A 30 -13.10 -2.91 -1.18
CA ALA A 30 -11.65 -2.73 -1.20
C ALA A 30 -11.19 -1.58 -2.11
N GLY A 31 -11.83 -1.42 -3.28
CA GLY A 31 -11.55 -0.31 -4.19
C GLY A 31 -11.88 1.06 -3.61
N LEU A 32 -12.94 1.15 -2.81
CA LEU A 32 -13.40 2.40 -2.17
C LEU A 32 -12.62 2.69 -0.88
N ALA A 33 -12.28 1.66 -0.10
CA ALA A 33 -11.57 1.77 1.17
C ALA A 33 -10.23 2.51 1.06
N ARG A 34 -9.56 2.39 -0.09
CA ARG A 34 -8.34 3.13 -0.45
C ARG A 34 -8.53 4.65 -0.44
N PHE A 35 -9.70 5.13 -0.88
CA PHE A 35 -9.98 6.56 -1.03
C PHE A 35 -10.61 7.18 0.22
N HIS A 36 -11.31 6.39 1.05
CA HIS A 36 -12.00 6.89 2.24
C HIS A 36 -11.12 6.97 3.50
N GLY A 37 -9.79 6.83 3.40
CA GLY A 37 -8.87 6.90 4.56
C GLY A 37 -8.96 5.71 5.53
N ARG A 38 -9.96 4.83 5.36
CA ARG A 38 -10.17 3.60 6.16
C ARG A 38 -9.08 2.55 5.93
N ALA A 39 -8.43 2.57 4.78
CA ALA A 39 -7.35 1.65 4.44
C ALA A 39 -6.00 1.96 5.14
N THR A 40 -5.93 2.96 6.03
CA THR A 40 -4.68 3.27 6.75
C THR A 40 -4.44 2.38 7.97
N GLY A 41 -5.49 1.77 8.53
CA GLY A 41 -5.44 0.86 9.68
C GLY A 41 -5.18 1.54 11.03
N GLU A 42 -5.64 0.94 12.12
CA GLU A 42 -5.35 1.43 13.48
C GLU A 42 -3.86 1.25 13.85
N PRO A 43 -3.30 2.06 14.77
CA PRO A 43 -1.96 1.83 15.31
C PRO A 43 -1.78 0.39 15.81
N GLY A 44 -0.68 -0.26 15.42
CA GLY A 44 -0.40 -1.66 15.77
C GLY A 44 -1.13 -2.70 14.91
N SER A 45 -2.06 -2.31 14.03
CA SER A 45 -2.72 -3.25 13.12
C SER A 45 -1.81 -3.68 11.97
N GLN A 46 -2.05 -4.88 11.44
CA GLN A 46 -1.40 -5.38 10.23
C GLN A 46 -1.65 -4.43 9.04
N LEU A 47 -2.87 -3.90 8.91
CA LEU A 47 -3.23 -2.93 7.88
C LEU A 47 -2.34 -1.68 7.94
N ARG A 48 -2.05 -1.18 9.15
CA ARG A 48 -1.17 -0.01 9.35
C ARG A 48 0.27 -0.29 8.93
N VAL A 49 0.81 -1.46 9.26
CA VAL A 49 2.17 -1.88 8.86
C VAL A 49 2.28 -1.94 7.33
N LEU A 50 1.30 -2.55 6.67
CA LEU A 50 1.27 -2.68 5.22
C LEU A 50 1.11 -1.31 4.52
N TYR A 51 0.23 -0.46 5.05
CA TYR A 51 0.05 0.90 4.53
C TYR A 51 1.35 1.72 4.61
N GLN A 52 2.04 1.70 5.76
CA GLN A 52 3.32 2.38 5.93
C GLN A 52 4.40 1.84 4.97
N GLY A 53 4.43 0.51 4.77
CA GLY A 53 5.31 -0.13 3.80
C GLY A 53 5.07 0.38 2.38
N TYR A 54 3.80 0.40 1.95
CA TYR A 54 3.40 0.94 0.64
C TYR A 54 3.80 2.41 0.46
N VAL A 55 3.49 3.28 1.43
CA VAL A 55 3.84 4.71 1.36
C VAL A 55 5.35 4.88 1.19
N ARG A 56 6.16 4.20 1.99
CA ARG A 56 7.64 4.27 1.91
C ARG A 56 8.16 3.85 0.53
N THR A 57 7.68 2.73 -0.02
CA THR A 57 8.14 2.26 -1.33
C THR A 57 7.65 3.13 -2.48
N ARG A 58 6.42 3.65 -2.40
CA ARG A 58 5.85 4.58 -3.37
C ARG A 58 6.65 5.88 -3.40
N ASP A 59 6.97 6.43 -2.24
CA ASP A 59 7.69 7.70 -2.14
C ASP A 59 9.14 7.55 -2.63
N ALA A 60 9.79 6.42 -2.36
CA ALA A 60 11.11 6.12 -2.92
C ALA A 60 11.08 5.99 -4.46
N TYR A 61 10.06 5.33 -5.03
CA TYR A 61 9.89 5.24 -6.47
C TYR A 61 9.63 6.62 -7.09
N ASN A 62 8.71 7.41 -6.51
CA ASN A 62 8.39 8.76 -6.99
C ASN A 62 9.58 9.71 -6.92
N ALA A 63 10.42 9.61 -5.88
CA ALA A 63 11.66 10.38 -5.80
C ALA A 63 12.63 10.03 -6.94
N ALA A 64 12.68 8.77 -7.37
CA ALA A 64 13.48 8.32 -8.50
C ALA A 64 12.87 8.62 -9.88
N LEU A 65 11.66 9.19 -9.93
CA LEU A 65 11.01 9.68 -11.15
C LEU A 65 11.30 11.16 -11.43
N ARG A 66 11.79 11.90 -10.44
CA ARG A 66 12.20 13.30 -10.56
C ARG A 66 13.63 13.39 -11.09
#